data_AF-A0A534C5H4-F1
#
_entry.id   AF-A0A534C5H4-F1
#
_cell.length_a   1.000
_cell.length_b   1.000
_cell.length_c   1.000
_cell.angle_alpha   90.00
_cell.angle_beta   90.00
_cell.angle_gamma   90.00
#
_symmetry.space_group_name_H-M   'P 1'
#
loop_
_entity.id
_entity.type
_entity.pdbx_description
1 polymer ?
#
loop_
_entity_poly.entity_id
_entity_poly.type
_entity_poly.pdbx_seq_one_letter_code
_entity_poly.pdbx_strand_id
1 'polypeptide(L)'
;MTVKISQGPRATPNLRHLMLFDQVVRRGSVSAAARASHLSQPAVTQAVGQIEAAFGARLMQRSYSGLALTGEGRAAAQRVERALEMLRDALVAVRARAGNAASADVLRGITTTQLHALIAVVEEGAFARAARRAGRARAAVHRAARQLEKSLGTDLFEVTSFGVRPTREAARLALRARLAFAEIAQAQAEVAAAQGTGSGSTVIGAMPLARSVLVPRAVLEFAALRPEHAISILDGPYESMLAALRRGSADVLIGALRDPIPFDDILQEHLFDDPLAIVVGSRHPLVGRGAPTLAALARFPWIVPRRDSPLRRHFDALIERLGAQPTLAPIECN
;
A
#
# COMPACT_ATOMS: atom_id res chain seq x y z
N MET A 1 -20.08 -10.33 -28.19
CA MET A 1 -20.18 -9.62 -26.90
C MET A 1 -18.86 -8.90 -26.69
N THR A 2 -18.80 -7.63 -27.07
CA THR A 2 -17.55 -6.86 -27.12
C THR A 2 -17.14 -6.50 -25.70
N VAL A 3 -16.10 -7.15 -25.18
CA VAL A 3 -15.49 -6.81 -23.89
C VAL A 3 -15.00 -5.37 -24.00
N LYS A 4 -15.72 -4.44 -23.36
CA LYS A 4 -15.22 -3.08 -23.14
C LYS A 4 -13.92 -3.22 -22.35
N ILE A 5 -12.81 -2.92 -23.01
CA ILE A 5 -11.49 -2.87 -22.39
C ILE A 5 -11.60 -1.94 -21.18
N SER A 6 -11.39 -2.51 -19.99
CA SER A 6 -11.28 -1.80 -18.73
C SER A 6 -10.34 -0.60 -18.93
N GLN A 7 -10.88 0.60 -18.76
CA GLN A 7 -10.08 1.83 -18.75
C GLN A 7 -8.97 1.63 -17.72
N GLY A 8 -7.70 1.66 -18.16
CA GLY A 8 -6.55 1.57 -17.26
C GLY A 8 -6.62 2.64 -16.15
N PRO A 9 -5.79 2.51 -15.10
CA PRO A 9 -5.82 3.45 -13.97
C PRO A 9 -5.73 4.88 -14.50
N ARG A 10 -6.74 5.70 -14.15
CA ARG A 10 -6.79 7.10 -14.57
C ARG A 10 -5.57 7.83 -14.02
N ALA A 11 -5.05 8.78 -14.80
CA ALA A 11 -3.85 9.52 -14.39
C ALA A 11 -4.06 10.19 -13.03
N THR A 12 -3.04 10.10 -12.17
CA THR A 12 -3.05 10.73 -10.85
C THR A 12 -3.38 12.23 -10.99
N PRO A 13 -4.44 12.73 -10.34
CA PRO A 13 -4.80 14.14 -10.36
C PRO A 13 -3.67 15.06 -9.88
N ASN A 14 -3.73 16.32 -10.32
CA ASN A 14 -2.79 17.34 -9.88
C ASN A 14 -2.91 17.57 -8.36
N LEU A 15 -1.79 17.53 -7.64
CA LEU A 15 -1.75 17.68 -6.18
C LEU A 15 -2.36 19.00 -5.71
N ARG A 16 -2.13 20.10 -6.43
CA ARG A 16 -2.73 21.41 -6.11
C ARG A 16 -4.26 21.37 -6.25
N HIS A 17 -4.78 20.68 -7.26
CA HIS A 17 -6.22 20.53 -7.41
C HIS A 17 -6.83 19.67 -6.30
N LEU A 18 -6.13 18.60 -5.87
CA LEU A 18 -6.55 17.77 -4.73
C LEU A 18 -6.60 18.59 -3.44
N MET A 19 -5.58 19.42 -3.19
CA MET A 19 -5.57 20.33 -2.04
C MET A 19 -6.70 21.35 -2.08
N LEU A 20 -7.00 21.91 -3.26
CA LEU A 20 -8.10 22.87 -3.40
C LEU A 20 -9.47 22.20 -3.23
N PHE A 21 -9.65 20.99 -3.76
CA PHE A 21 -10.84 20.18 -3.51
C PHE A 21 -11.02 19.91 -2.01
N ASP A 22 -9.98 19.45 -1.32
CA ASP A 22 -9.99 19.25 0.14
C ASP A 22 -10.35 20.53 0.91
N GLN A 23 -9.81 21.69 0.52
CA GLN A 23 -10.17 22.98 1.12
C GLN A 23 -11.63 23.36 0.90
N VAL A 24 -12.19 23.07 -0.28
CA VAL A 24 -13.61 23.32 -0.58
C VAL A 24 -14.50 22.42 0.27
N VAL A 25 -14.13 21.14 0.41
CA VAL A 25 -14.85 20.16 1.24
C VAL A 25 -14.87 20.59 2.70
N ARG A 26 -13.70 20.87 3.30
CA ARG A 26 -13.59 21.26 4.72
C ARG A 26 -14.37 22.52 5.06
N ARG A 27 -14.54 23.43 4.10
CA ARG A 27 -15.17 24.74 4.33
C ARG A 27 -16.62 24.82 3.86
N GLY A 28 -17.10 23.82 3.12
CA GLY A 28 -18.44 23.82 2.52
C GLY A 28 -18.70 24.97 1.53
N SER A 29 -17.66 25.67 1.07
CA SER A 29 -17.80 26.88 0.25
C SER A 29 -16.58 27.12 -0.64
N VAL A 30 -16.84 27.28 -1.95
CA VAL A 30 -15.82 27.63 -2.93
C VAL A 30 -15.21 29.01 -2.65
N SER A 31 -16.04 29.99 -2.32
CA SER A 31 -15.58 31.35 -2.01
C SER A 31 -14.72 31.39 -0.74
N ALA A 32 -15.08 30.62 0.28
CA ALA A 32 -14.28 30.51 1.50
C ALA A 32 -12.93 29.82 1.24
N ALA A 33 -12.91 28.75 0.44
CA ALA A 33 -11.68 28.07 0.03
C ALA A 33 -10.77 28.95 -0.83
N ALA A 34 -11.34 29.76 -1.73
CA ALA A 34 -10.62 30.73 -2.55
C ALA A 34 -9.91 31.79 -1.70
N ARG A 35 -10.62 32.40 -0.73
CA ARG A 35 -10.02 33.34 0.22
C ARG A 35 -8.90 32.71 1.04
N ALA A 36 -9.12 31.51 1.57
CA ALA A 36 -8.12 30.80 2.37
C ALA A 36 -6.87 30.37 1.58
N SER A 37 -7.04 30.13 0.28
CA SER A 37 -5.94 29.72 -0.61
C SER A 37 -5.28 30.89 -1.33
N HIS A 38 -5.73 32.14 -1.08
CA HIS A 38 -5.33 33.34 -1.81
C HIS A 38 -5.46 33.20 -3.33
N LEU A 39 -6.59 32.65 -3.79
CA LEU A 39 -6.91 32.47 -5.21
C LEU A 39 -8.25 33.10 -5.56
N SER A 40 -8.48 33.30 -6.85
CA SER A 40 -9.79 33.70 -7.35
C SER A 40 -10.78 32.54 -7.25
N GLN A 41 -12.06 32.85 -7.03
CA GLN A 41 -13.12 31.84 -7.02
C GLN A 41 -13.21 31.04 -8.34
N PRO A 42 -13.08 31.65 -9.54
CA PRO A 42 -13.00 30.89 -10.80
C PRO A 42 -11.86 29.87 -10.81
N ALA A 43 -10.67 30.20 -10.27
CA ALA A 43 -9.54 29.27 -10.23
C ALA A 43 -9.83 28.04 -9.35
N VAL A 44 -10.46 28.24 -8.18
CA VAL A 44 -10.87 27.12 -7.31
C VAL A 44 -11.98 26.29 -7.96
N THR A 45 -12.95 26.94 -8.61
CA THR A 45 -14.03 26.25 -9.34
C THR A 45 -13.45 25.38 -10.46
N GLN A 46 -12.50 25.92 -11.23
CA GLN A 46 -11.82 25.18 -12.29
C GLN A 46 -11.03 24.00 -11.72
N ALA A 47 -10.31 24.18 -10.61
CA ALA A 47 -9.56 23.11 -9.97
C ALA A 47 -10.49 21.96 -9.50
N VAL A 48 -11.63 22.28 -8.89
CA VAL A 48 -12.66 21.29 -8.54
C VAL A 48 -13.18 20.59 -9.79
N GLY A 49 -13.50 21.33 -10.86
CA GLY A 49 -13.93 20.73 -12.13
C GLY A 49 -12.89 19.77 -12.74
N GLN A 50 -11.59 20.07 -12.59
CA GLN A 50 -10.51 19.16 -13.03
C GLN A 50 -10.44 17.90 -12.16
N ILE A 51 -10.75 17.99 -10.86
CA ILE A 51 -10.90 16.80 -10.01
C ILE A 51 -12.12 15.99 -10.44
N GLU A 52 -13.28 16.61 -10.62
CA GLU A 52 -14.48 15.93 -11.11
C GLU A 52 -14.24 15.22 -12.45
N ALA A 53 -13.50 15.86 -13.37
CA ALA A 53 -13.09 15.25 -14.63
C ALA A 53 -12.15 14.05 -14.44
N ALA A 54 -11.14 14.17 -13.56
CA ALA A 54 -10.21 13.08 -13.28
C ALA A 54 -10.87 11.89 -12.57
N PHE A 55 -11.91 12.15 -11.76
CA PHE A 55 -12.75 11.14 -11.12
C PHE A 55 -13.91 10.68 -12.00
N GLY A 56 -14.18 11.38 -13.12
CA GLY A 56 -15.22 11.06 -14.08
C GLY A 56 -16.64 11.12 -13.49
N ALA A 57 -16.85 11.90 -12.43
CA ALA A 57 -18.12 12.05 -11.76
C ALA A 57 -18.25 13.44 -11.13
N ARG A 58 -19.48 13.93 -10.99
CA ARG A 58 -19.76 15.08 -10.13
C ARG A 58 -19.56 14.67 -8.67
N LEU A 59 -18.64 15.35 -8.00
CA LEU A 59 -18.33 15.10 -6.59
C LEU A 59 -19.07 16.07 -5.67
N MET A 60 -19.51 17.21 -6.22
CA MET A 60 -20.20 18.24 -5.46
C MET A 60 -21.50 18.65 -6.16
N GLN A 61 -22.49 18.99 -5.36
CA GLN A 61 -23.79 19.47 -5.82
C GLN A 61 -24.23 20.70 -5.03
N ARG A 62 -25.07 21.53 -5.65
CA ARG A 62 -25.73 22.64 -4.96
C ARG A 62 -26.79 22.08 -4.01
N SER A 63 -26.88 22.66 -2.83
CA SER A 63 -27.89 22.41 -1.79
C SER A 63 -28.47 23.73 -1.33
N TYR A 64 -29.64 23.69 -0.68
CA TYR A 64 -30.28 24.85 -0.06
C TYR A 64 -29.40 25.53 1.02
N SER A 65 -28.50 24.77 1.64
CA SER A 65 -27.54 25.24 2.66
C SER A 65 -26.14 25.54 2.12
N GLY A 66 -25.94 25.50 0.79
CA GLY A 66 -24.64 25.75 0.16
C GLY A 66 -24.15 24.60 -0.69
N LEU A 67 -22.89 24.19 -0.53
CA LEU A 67 -22.27 23.13 -1.32
C LEU A 67 -22.30 21.82 -0.53
N ALA A 68 -22.80 20.74 -1.16
CA ALA A 68 -22.87 19.42 -0.56
C ALA A 68 -22.11 18.38 -1.40
N LEU A 69 -21.60 17.32 -0.76
CA LEU A 69 -20.98 16.19 -1.44
C LEU A 69 -22.04 15.22 -1.98
N THR A 70 -21.80 14.69 -3.17
CA THR A 70 -22.52 13.51 -3.70
C THR A 70 -22.09 12.24 -2.95
N GLY A 71 -22.69 11.08 -3.24
CA GLY A 71 -22.24 9.81 -2.66
C GLY A 71 -20.79 9.49 -3.06
N GLU A 72 -20.50 9.67 -4.34
CA GLU A 72 -19.17 9.59 -4.96
C GLU A 72 -18.21 10.63 -4.36
N GLY A 73 -18.71 11.84 -4.12
CA GLY A 73 -17.97 12.92 -3.48
C GLY A 73 -17.52 12.59 -2.06
N ARG A 74 -18.34 11.88 -1.29
CA ARG A 74 -17.98 11.42 0.07
C ARG A 74 -16.86 10.38 0.04
N ALA A 75 -16.98 9.36 -0.82
CA ALA A 75 -15.94 8.34 -1.00
C ALA A 75 -14.61 8.98 -1.46
N ALA A 76 -14.67 9.86 -2.47
CA ALA A 76 -13.51 10.59 -2.95
C ALA A 76 -12.87 11.47 -1.86
N ALA A 77 -13.68 12.24 -1.12
CA ALA A 77 -13.19 13.13 -0.07
C ALA A 77 -12.42 12.40 1.03
N GLN A 78 -12.94 11.26 1.50
CA GLN A 78 -12.30 10.47 2.56
C GLN A 78 -10.91 9.96 2.13
N ARG A 79 -10.80 9.43 0.91
CA ARG A 79 -9.54 8.91 0.35
C ARG A 79 -8.54 10.04 0.05
N VAL A 80 -9.02 11.17 -0.48
CA VAL A 80 -8.18 12.35 -0.75
C VAL A 80 -7.62 12.94 0.53
N GLU A 81 -8.43 13.04 1.59
CA GLU A 81 -7.99 13.49 2.90
C GLU A 81 -6.85 12.61 3.43
N ARG A 82 -7.05 11.29 3.47
CA ARG A 82 -6.02 10.32 3.87
C ARG A 82 -4.73 10.47 3.06
N ALA A 83 -4.84 10.59 1.74
CA ALA A 83 -3.69 10.76 0.87
C ALA A 83 -2.91 12.04 1.18
N LEU A 84 -3.62 13.16 1.38
CA LEU A 84 -2.99 14.43 1.71
C LEU A 84 -2.35 14.40 3.10
N GLU A 85 -2.98 13.77 4.09
CA GLU A 85 -2.41 13.57 5.43
C GLU A 85 -1.13 12.75 5.39
N MET A 86 -1.13 11.60 4.70
CA MET A 86 0.06 10.77 4.52
C MET A 86 1.25 11.56 3.93
N LEU A 87 0.97 12.44 2.97
CA LEU A 87 1.99 13.31 2.36
C LEU A 87 2.42 14.43 3.32
N ARG A 88 1.50 15.10 4.03
CA ARG A 88 1.84 16.15 5.00
C ARG A 88 2.78 15.60 6.06
N ASP A 89 2.42 14.47 6.67
CA ASP A 89 3.21 13.86 7.75
C ASP A 89 4.61 13.48 7.28
N ALA A 90 4.71 12.88 6.08
CA ALA A 90 5.99 12.50 5.51
C ALA A 90 6.88 13.72 5.23
N LEU A 91 6.30 14.78 4.67
CA LEU A 91 7.04 16.00 4.34
C LEU A 91 7.47 16.77 5.59
N VAL A 92 6.61 16.83 6.62
CA VAL A 92 6.94 17.41 7.92
C VAL A 92 8.07 16.63 8.59
N ALA A 93 8.00 15.30 8.58
CA ALA A 93 9.04 14.44 9.15
C ALA A 93 10.41 14.66 8.47
N VAL A 94 10.43 14.80 7.13
CA VAL A 94 11.67 15.11 6.39
C VAL A 94 12.20 16.50 6.76
N ARG A 95 11.36 17.53 6.82
CA ARG A 95 11.81 18.90 7.15
C ARG A 95 12.25 19.08 8.59
N ALA A 96 11.54 18.46 9.54
CA ALA A 96 11.91 18.50 10.96
C ALA A 96 13.32 17.94 11.19
N ARG A 97 13.66 16.87 10.46
CA ARG A 97 14.98 16.22 10.54
C ARG A 97 16.09 17.02 9.85
N ALA A 98 15.74 17.86 8.89
CA ALA A 98 16.63 18.82 8.25
C ALA A 98 16.82 20.12 9.08
N GLY A 99 16.24 20.23 10.28
CA GLY A 99 16.30 21.45 11.09
C GLY A 99 15.45 22.61 10.56
N ASN A 100 14.57 22.34 9.60
CA ASN A 100 13.70 23.35 9.00
C ASN A 100 12.39 23.47 9.78
N ALA A 101 11.92 24.70 10.00
CA ALA A 101 10.65 24.95 10.70
C ALA A 101 9.48 24.19 10.04
N ALA A 102 8.70 23.49 10.86
CA ALA A 102 7.50 22.78 10.43
C ALA A 102 6.44 23.82 10.03
N SER A 103 6.33 24.08 8.72
CA SER A 103 5.22 24.86 8.19
C SER A 103 4.04 23.93 7.94
N ALA A 104 2.84 24.30 8.37
CA ALA A 104 1.60 23.58 8.03
C ALA A 104 1.36 23.50 6.50
N ASP A 105 2.13 24.26 5.72
CA ASP A 105 1.92 24.50 4.30
C ASP A 105 2.92 23.79 3.38
N VAL A 106 3.70 22.82 3.91
CA VAL A 106 4.78 22.15 3.15
C VAL A 106 4.29 21.61 1.81
N LEU A 107 3.06 21.12 1.74
CA LEU A 107 2.48 20.58 0.52
C LEU A 107 2.34 21.60 -0.62
N ARG A 108 2.11 22.90 -0.35
CA ARG A 108 1.83 23.88 -1.41
C ARG A 108 2.98 24.04 -2.40
N GLY A 109 4.22 23.82 -1.95
CA GLY A 109 5.43 23.90 -2.77
C GLY A 109 5.81 22.60 -3.49
N ILE A 110 5.01 21.54 -3.33
CA ILE A 110 5.26 20.21 -3.88
C ILE A 110 4.29 19.92 -5.03
N THR A 111 4.77 19.25 -6.06
CA THR A 111 4.02 18.89 -7.26
C THR A 111 3.94 17.38 -7.44
N THR A 112 2.90 16.89 -8.11
CA THR A 112 2.76 15.47 -8.47
C THR A 112 3.98 14.96 -9.24
N THR A 113 4.52 15.76 -10.16
CA THR A 113 5.71 15.41 -10.97
C THR A 113 6.95 15.20 -10.11
N GLN A 114 7.15 16.03 -9.09
CA GLN A 114 8.28 15.88 -8.14
C GLN A 114 8.17 14.58 -7.34
N LEU A 115 6.97 14.27 -6.83
CA LEU A 115 6.74 13.03 -6.09
C LEU A 115 6.89 11.79 -6.97
N HIS A 116 6.38 11.81 -8.21
CA HIS A 116 6.61 10.73 -9.18
C HIS A 116 8.10 10.56 -9.53
N ALA A 117 8.85 11.66 -9.69
CA ALA A 117 10.29 11.59 -9.94
C ALA A 117 11.04 10.98 -8.74
N LEU A 118 10.67 11.35 -7.52
CA LEU A 118 11.22 10.74 -6.30
C LEU A 118 10.97 9.23 -6.28
N ILE A 119 9.73 8.79 -6.45
CA ILE A 119 9.35 7.38 -6.47
C ILE A 119 10.18 6.62 -7.53
N ALA A 120 10.20 7.14 -8.76
CA ALA A 120 10.87 6.48 -9.87
C ALA A 120 12.39 6.35 -9.64
N VAL A 121 13.05 7.35 -9.05
CA VAL A 121 14.49 7.30 -8.79
C VAL A 121 14.82 6.37 -7.61
N VAL A 122 13.98 6.34 -6.58
CA VAL A 122 14.13 5.41 -5.44
C VAL A 122 13.97 3.96 -5.89
N GLU A 123 12.97 3.66 -6.72
CA GLU A 123 12.72 2.29 -7.21
C GLU A 123 13.82 1.81 -8.16
N GLU A 124 14.26 2.68 -9.06
CA GLU A 124 15.21 2.30 -10.10
C GLU A 124 16.67 2.44 -9.67
N GLY A 125 16.98 3.21 -8.63
CA GLY A 125 18.36 3.49 -8.16
C GLY A 125 19.23 4.25 -9.17
N ALA A 126 18.64 4.83 -10.23
CA ALA A 126 19.33 5.65 -11.20
C ALA A 126 18.37 6.54 -12.01
N PHE A 127 18.71 7.81 -12.19
CA PHE A 127 17.92 8.77 -12.99
C PHE A 127 17.66 8.30 -14.43
N ALA A 128 18.62 7.63 -15.07
CA ALA A 128 18.46 7.17 -16.44
C ALA A 128 17.47 5.99 -16.56
N ARG A 129 17.45 5.08 -15.58
CA ARG A 129 16.47 3.98 -15.52
C ARG A 129 15.09 4.50 -15.15
N ALA A 130 15.00 5.37 -14.15
CA ALA A 130 13.79 6.07 -13.74
C ALA A 130 13.11 6.79 -14.92
N ALA A 131 13.89 7.53 -15.71
CA ALA A 131 13.38 8.25 -16.88
C ALA A 131 12.85 7.31 -17.97
N ARG A 132 13.57 6.22 -18.26
CA ARG A 132 13.12 5.21 -19.24
C ARG A 132 11.82 4.55 -18.79
N ARG A 133 11.72 4.10 -17.53
CA ARG A 133 10.51 3.47 -16.99
C ARG A 133 9.32 4.43 -16.96
N ALA A 134 9.55 5.70 -16.64
CA ALA A 134 8.50 6.72 -16.62
C ALA A 134 8.11 7.24 -18.02
N GLY A 135 8.80 6.84 -19.09
CA GLY A 135 8.59 7.38 -20.43
C GLY A 135 8.90 8.88 -20.53
N ARG A 136 9.87 9.38 -19.77
CA ARG A 136 10.24 10.81 -19.69
C ARG A 136 11.71 11.03 -20.03
N ALA A 137 12.05 12.27 -20.39
CA ALA A 137 13.44 12.66 -20.58
C ALA A 137 14.21 12.64 -19.24
N ARG A 138 15.46 12.14 -19.24
CA ARG A 138 16.33 12.09 -18.05
C ARG A 138 16.48 13.44 -17.37
N ALA A 139 16.67 14.51 -18.15
CA ALA A 139 16.78 15.87 -17.62
C ALA A 139 15.51 16.32 -16.89
N ALA A 140 14.32 15.89 -17.34
CA ALA A 140 13.06 16.24 -16.68
C ALA A 140 12.93 15.57 -15.30
N VAL A 141 13.25 14.27 -15.20
CA VAL A 141 13.24 13.54 -13.92
C VAL A 141 14.28 14.11 -12.95
N HIS A 142 15.49 14.37 -13.43
CA HIS A 142 16.54 14.98 -12.60
C HIS A 142 16.15 16.38 -12.10
N ARG A 143 15.60 17.25 -12.97
CA ARG A 143 15.14 18.58 -12.56
C ARG A 143 14.00 18.51 -11.54
N ALA A 144 13.05 17.60 -11.73
CA ALA A 144 11.96 17.41 -10.78
C ALA A 144 12.48 16.97 -9.39
N ALA A 145 13.39 15.99 -9.35
CA ALA A 145 14.02 15.55 -8.09
C ALA A 145 14.80 16.69 -7.40
N ARG A 146 15.63 17.43 -8.14
CA ARG A 146 16.40 18.55 -7.59
C ARG A 146 15.52 19.69 -7.09
N GLN A 147 14.41 19.98 -7.79
CA GLN A 147 13.45 20.98 -7.32
C GLN A 147 12.72 20.51 -6.06
N LEU A 148 12.48 19.20 -5.88
CA LEU A 148 11.94 18.65 -4.65
C LEU A 148 12.90 18.85 -3.47
N GLU A 149 14.18 18.51 -3.65
CA GLU A 149 15.23 18.75 -2.64
C GLU A 149 15.29 20.23 -2.26
N LYS A 150 15.25 21.13 -3.25
CA LYS A 150 15.20 22.58 -3.03
C LYS A 150 13.96 23.01 -2.24
N SER A 151 12.78 22.49 -2.58
CA SER A 151 11.53 22.80 -1.85
C SER A 151 11.57 22.31 -0.39
N LEU A 152 12.30 21.21 -0.11
CA LEU A 152 12.42 20.64 1.23
C LEU A 152 13.61 21.19 2.03
N GLY A 153 14.58 21.81 1.35
CA GLY A 153 15.82 22.29 1.94
C GLY A 153 16.71 21.16 2.43
N THR A 154 16.68 19.99 1.78
CA THR A 154 17.49 18.82 2.18
C THR A 154 17.79 17.95 0.96
N ASP A 155 18.97 17.31 0.98
CA ASP A 155 19.36 16.35 -0.05
C ASP A 155 18.64 15.03 0.17
N LEU A 156 17.93 14.59 -0.86
CA LEU A 156 17.24 13.30 -0.92
C LEU A 156 18.09 12.25 -1.65
N PHE A 157 19.08 12.71 -2.42
CA PHE A 157 19.90 11.87 -3.27
C PHE A 157 21.38 12.20 -3.12
N GLU A 158 22.15 11.18 -2.75
CA GLU A 158 23.61 11.24 -2.70
C GLU A 158 24.19 10.79 -4.04
N VAL A 159 25.19 11.53 -4.53
CA VAL A 159 25.97 11.13 -5.70
C VAL A 159 27.07 10.18 -5.24
N THR A 160 27.16 9.01 -5.88
CA THR A 160 28.17 7.99 -5.60
C THR A 160 28.94 7.66 -6.88
N SER A 161 30.08 6.97 -6.75
CA SER A 161 30.86 6.48 -7.89
C SER A 161 30.09 5.49 -8.78
N PHE A 162 29.04 4.85 -8.26
CA PHE A 162 28.19 3.89 -8.97
C PHE A 162 26.84 4.48 -9.41
N GLY A 163 26.59 5.76 -9.16
CA GLY A 163 25.36 6.44 -9.58
C GLY A 163 24.76 7.30 -8.48
N VAL A 164 23.48 7.06 -8.18
CA VAL A 164 22.72 7.89 -7.24
C VAL A 164 22.07 6.99 -6.21
N ARG A 165 22.28 7.32 -4.95
CA ARG A 165 21.75 6.58 -3.81
C ARG A 165 20.70 7.42 -3.09
N PRO A 166 19.46 6.92 -2.88
CA PRO A 166 18.49 7.64 -2.08
C PRO A 166 18.90 7.64 -0.60
N THR A 167 18.65 8.76 0.08
CA THR A 167 18.77 8.83 1.55
C THR A 167 17.65 8.03 2.22
N ARG A 168 17.74 7.81 3.54
CA ARG A 168 16.69 7.14 4.31
C ARG A 168 15.38 7.94 4.26
N GLU A 169 15.49 9.25 4.26
CA GLU A 169 14.42 10.23 4.17
C GLU A 169 13.74 10.16 2.80
N ALA A 170 14.52 10.07 1.72
CA ALA A 170 14.00 9.88 0.37
C ALA A 170 13.23 8.56 0.22
N ALA A 171 13.76 7.45 0.76
CA ALA A 171 13.09 6.16 0.74
C ALA A 171 11.75 6.20 1.49
N ARG A 172 11.71 6.83 2.67
CA ARG A 172 10.50 6.99 3.47
C ARG A 172 9.47 7.89 2.79
N LEU A 173 9.89 9.04 2.24
CA LEU A 173 9.00 9.95 1.54
C LEU A 173 8.43 9.31 0.27
N ALA A 174 9.25 8.58 -0.49
CA ALA A 174 8.81 7.83 -1.67
C ALA A 174 7.74 6.80 -1.30
N LEU A 175 7.95 6.04 -0.22
CA LEU A 175 6.98 5.07 0.29
C LEU A 175 5.63 5.72 0.59
N ARG A 176 5.63 6.79 1.39
CA ARG A 176 4.41 7.51 1.78
C ARG A 176 3.72 8.16 0.59
N ALA A 177 4.48 8.70 -0.36
CA ALA A 177 3.93 9.24 -1.60
C ALA A 177 3.26 8.16 -2.46
N ARG A 178 3.83 6.95 -2.50
CA ARG A 178 3.26 5.82 -3.23
C ARG A 178 1.93 5.38 -2.63
N LEU A 179 1.87 5.26 -1.30
CA LEU A 179 0.64 4.92 -0.58
C LEU A 179 -0.43 6.00 -0.76
N ALA A 180 -0.06 7.27 -0.71
CA ALA A 180 -0.98 8.37 -0.98
C ALA A 180 -1.54 8.31 -2.41
N PHE A 181 -0.73 7.99 -3.42
CA PHE A 181 -1.24 7.82 -4.79
C PHE A 181 -2.10 6.56 -4.96
N ALA A 182 -1.82 5.49 -4.21
CA ALA A 182 -2.69 4.32 -4.16
C ALA A 182 -4.07 4.67 -3.58
N GLU A 183 -4.15 5.49 -2.53
CA GLU A 183 -5.43 5.99 -2.00
C GLU A 183 -6.24 6.77 -3.04
N ILE A 184 -5.58 7.63 -3.83
CA ILE A 184 -6.25 8.38 -4.90
C ILE A 184 -6.73 7.44 -6.02
N ALA A 185 -5.95 6.44 -6.40
CA ALA A 185 -6.35 5.45 -7.38
C ALA A 185 -7.56 4.63 -6.90
N GLN A 186 -7.57 4.23 -5.63
CA GLN A 186 -8.72 3.54 -5.02
C GLN A 186 -9.96 4.44 -4.98
N ALA A 187 -9.80 5.73 -4.68
CA ALA A 187 -10.88 6.71 -4.76
C ALA A 187 -11.50 6.79 -6.16
N GLN A 188 -10.68 6.81 -7.21
CA GLN A 188 -11.14 6.81 -8.60
C GLN A 188 -11.87 5.50 -8.95
N ALA A 189 -11.39 4.36 -8.45
CA ALA A 189 -12.01 3.06 -8.65
C ALA A 189 -13.37 2.95 -7.96
N GLU A 190 -13.49 3.40 -6.71
CA GLU A 190 -14.76 3.43 -5.97
C GLU A 190 -15.80 4.32 -6.67
N VAL A 191 -15.40 5.50 -7.12
CA VAL A 191 -16.28 6.40 -7.89
C VAL A 191 -16.70 5.77 -9.22
N ALA A 192 -15.78 5.14 -9.94
CA ALA A 192 -16.11 4.47 -11.21
C ALA A 192 -17.07 3.30 -11.01
N ALA A 193 -16.89 2.52 -9.93
CA ALA A 193 -17.76 1.41 -9.55
C ALA A 193 -19.17 1.90 -9.16
N ALA A 194 -19.28 2.98 -8.38
CA ALA A 194 -20.56 3.59 -8.03
C ALA A 194 -21.36 4.07 -9.26
N GLN A 195 -20.66 4.51 -10.30
CA GLN A 195 -21.25 4.94 -11.58
C GLN A 195 -21.52 3.78 -12.55
N GLY A 196 -21.13 2.54 -12.22
CA GLY A 196 -21.22 1.39 -13.13
C GLY A 196 -20.34 1.55 -14.39
N THR A 197 -19.35 2.44 -14.37
CA THR A 197 -18.51 2.77 -15.55
C THR A 197 -17.11 2.15 -15.50
N GLY A 198 -16.75 1.55 -14.37
CA GLY A 198 -15.48 0.89 -14.20
C GLY A 198 -15.57 -0.17 -13.12
N SER A 199 -14.62 -1.08 -13.19
CA SER A 199 -14.40 -2.10 -12.19
C SER A 199 -13.25 -1.68 -11.28
N GLY A 200 -13.39 -1.93 -9.98
CA GLY A 200 -12.25 -1.87 -9.09
C GLY A 200 -11.25 -2.98 -9.43
N SER A 201 -10.06 -2.86 -8.84
CA SER A 201 -9.11 -3.97 -8.81
C SER A 201 -8.56 -4.14 -7.41
N THR A 202 -8.30 -5.39 -7.02
CA THR A 202 -7.64 -5.71 -5.75
C THR A 202 -6.49 -6.65 -5.99
N VAL A 203 -5.33 -6.31 -5.44
CA VAL A 203 -4.15 -7.17 -5.45
C VAL A 203 -3.95 -7.78 -4.07
N ILE A 204 -4.07 -9.10 -3.99
CA ILE A 204 -3.94 -9.88 -2.76
C ILE A 204 -2.56 -10.50 -2.72
N GLY A 205 -1.74 -10.13 -1.74
CA GLY A 205 -0.55 -10.88 -1.36
C GLY A 205 -0.95 -12.10 -0.55
N ALA A 206 -0.56 -13.30 -0.98
CA ALA A 206 -0.94 -14.56 -0.35
C ALA A 206 0.30 -15.36 0.06
N MET A 207 0.38 -15.71 1.33
CA MET A 207 1.36 -16.68 1.83
C MET A 207 0.89 -18.13 1.60
N PRO A 208 1.79 -19.15 1.68
CA PRO A 208 1.47 -20.53 1.33
C PRO A 208 0.21 -21.15 1.96
N LEU A 209 -0.13 -20.79 3.21
CA LEU A 209 -1.36 -21.29 3.86
C LEU A 209 -2.62 -20.64 3.26
N ALA A 210 -2.57 -19.33 3.05
CA ALA A 210 -3.71 -18.56 2.52
C ALA A 210 -4.04 -18.94 1.07
N ARG A 211 -3.02 -19.23 0.25
CA ARG A 211 -3.19 -19.51 -1.19
C ARG A 211 -3.91 -20.85 -1.47
N SER A 212 -3.84 -21.81 -0.56
CA SER A 212 -4.27 -23.20 -0.85
C SER A 212 -5.78 -23.39 -0.79
N VAL A 213 -6.46 -22.67 0.10
CA VAL A 213 -7.89 -22.89 0.36
C VAL A 213 -8.64 -21.57 0.52
N LEU A 214 -8.17 -20.70 1.41
CA LEU A 214 -8.89 -19.50 1.81
C LEU A 214 -9.05 -18.50 0.66
N VAL A 215 -7.92 -18.06 0.08
CA VAL A 215 -7.93 -17.05 -1.00
C VAL A 215 -8.72 -17.53 -2.21
N PRO A 216 -8.50 -18.74 -2.76
CA PRO A 216 -9.28 -19.21 -3.90
C PRO A 216 -10.79 -19.24 -3.65
N ARG A 217 -11.24 -19.73 -2.48
CA ARG A 217 -12.67 -19.78 -2.15
C ARG A 217 -13.29 -18.38 -2.06
N ALA A 218 -12.63 -17.47 -1.34
CA ALA A 218 -13.09 -16.09 -1.19
C ALA A 218 -13.13 -15.37 -2.55
N VAL A 219 -12.12 -15.58 -3.40
CA VAL A 219 -12.06 -14.97 -4.74
C VAL A 219 -13.16 -15.50 -5.65
N LEU A 220 -13.48 -16.80 -5.61
CA LEU A 220 -14.57 -17.37 -6.40
C LEU A 220 -15.93 -16.81 -5.99
N GLU A 221 -16.19 -16.72 -4.68
CA GLU A 221 -17.43 -16.13 -4.15
C GLU A 221 -17.55 -14.64 -4.50
N PHE A 222 -16.46 -13.88 -4.33
CA PHE A 222 -16.43 -12.46 -4.68
C PHE A 222 -16.61 -12.23 -6.18
N ALA A 223 -15.95 -13.03 -7.03
CA ALA A 223 -16.05 -12.91 -8.48
C ALA A 223 -17.48 -13.20 -8.99
N ALA A 224 -18.24 -14.04 -8.28
CA ALA A 224 -19.65 -14.27 -8.59
C ALA A 224 -20.53 -13.03 -8.25
N LEU A 225 -20.19 -12.32 -7.18
CA LEU A 225 -20.91 -11.11 -6.74
C LEU A 225 -20.52 -9.86 -7.53
N ARG A 226 -19.27 -9.77 -7.99
CA ARG A 226 -18.67 -8.61 -8.68
C ARG A 226 -17.82 -9.07 -9.87
N PRO A 227 -18.44 -9.62 -10.94
CA PRO A 227 -17.71 -10.19 -12.08
C PRO A 227 -16.86 -9.18 -12.85
N GLU A 228 -17.17 -7.89 -12.73
CA GLU A 228 -16.40 -6.82 -13.32
C GLU A 228 -15.08 -6.54 -12.55
N HIS A 229 -15.03 -6.77 -11.23
CA HIS A 229 -13.90 -6.39 -10.38
C HIS A 229 -12.69 -7.32 -10.57
N ALA A 230 -11.57 -6.73 -11.00
CA ALA A 230 -10.36 -7.50 -11.28
C ALA A 230 -9.64 -7.91 -9.99
N ILE A 231 -9.26 -9.19 -9.88
CA ILE A 231 -8.46 -9.69 -8.76
C ILE A 231 -7.12 -10.20 -9.30
N SER A 232 -6.03 -9.77 -8.67
CA SER A 232 -4.69 -10.31 -8.89
C SER A 232 -4.17 -10.92 -7.60
N ILE A 233 -3.55 -12.09 -7.68
CA ILE A 233 -2.95 -12.77 -6.53
C ILE A 233 -1.44 -12.79 -6.74
N LEU A 234 -0.70 -12.20 -5.80
CA LEU A 234 0.75 -12.33 -5.70
C LEU A 234 1.05 -13.37 -4.64
N ASP A 235 1.85 -14.38 -4.96
CA ASP A 235 2.28 -15.37 -3.98
C ASP A 235 3.79 -15.32 -3.74
N GLY A 236 4.19 -15.60 -2.51
CA GLY A 236 5.60 -15.61 -2.14
C GLY A 236 5.85 -15.64 -0.64
N PRO A 237 7.12 -15.58 -0.23
CA PRO A 237 7.49 -15.55 1.18
C PRO A 237 7.05 -14.23 1.83
N TYR A 238 6.99 -14.25 3.17
CA TYR A 238 6.52 -13.11 3.98
C TYR A 238 7.21 -11.79 3.59
N GLU A 239 8.54 -11.77 3.48
CA GLU A 239 9.29 -10.55 3.16
C GLU A 239 8.93 -9.96 1.80
N SER A 240 8.72 -10.80 0.78
CA SER A 240 8.34 -10.34 -0.55
C SER A 240 6.92 -9.76 -0.56
N MET A 241 5.99 -10.42 0.13
CA MET A 241 4.60 -9.98 0.20
C MET A 241 4.42 -8.75 1.10
N LEU A 242 5.13 -8.70 2.22
CA LEU A 242 5.20 -7.52 3.08
C LEU A 242 5.78 -6.33 2.30
N ALA A 243 6.86 -6.54 1.54
CA ALA A 243 7.41 -5.49 0.71
C ALA A 243 6.42 -5.06 -0.39
N ALA A 244 5.63 -5.97 -0.96
CA ALA A 244 4.55 -5.64 -1.89
C ALA A 244 3.45 -4.79 -1.23
N LEU A 245 3.02 -5.16 -0.01
CA LEU A 245 2.04 -4.41 0.77
C LEU A 245 2.55 -3.03 1.16
N ARG A 246 3.73 -2.94 1.77
CA ARG A 246 4.33 -1.68 2.24
C ARG A 246 4.58 -0.73 1.10
N ARG A 247 5.07 -1.26 -0.03
CA ARG A 247 5.13 -0.47 -1.25
C ARG A 247 3.71 -0.01 -1.53
N GLY A 248 2.74 -0.92 -1.66
CA GLY A 248 1.36 -0.68 -2.08
C GLY A 248 1.13 -1.20 -3.49
N SER A 249 1.84 -2.28 -3.86
CA SER A 249 1.58 -3.08 -5.06
C SER A 249 0.72 -4.30 -4.73
N ALA A 250 0.54 -4.61 -3.44
CA ALA A 250 -0.56 -5.39 -2.90
C ALA A 250 -1.41 -4.46 -2.03
N ASP A 251 -2.74 -4.64 -2.04
CA ASP A 251 -3.68 -3.90 -1.21
C ASP A 251 -3.85 -4.56 0.17
N VAL A 252 -3.69 -5.88 0.22
CA VAL A 252 -3.85 -6.72 1.42
C VAL A 252 -2.85 -7.88 1.38
N LEU A 253 -2.34 -8.28 2.54
CA LEU A 253 -1.54 -9.49 2.73
C LEU A 253 -2.30 -10.49 3.61
N ILE A 254 -2.54 -11.68 3.08
CA ILE A 254 -3.13 -12.79 3.82
C ILE A 254 -2.07 -13.84 4.12
N GLY A 255 -1.80 -14.04 5.41
CA GLY A 255 -0.83 -14.99 5.92
C GLY A 255 -0.94 -15.11 7.44
N ALA A 256 -0.09 -15.95 8.03
CA ALA A 256 -0.03 -16.05 9.49
C ALA A 256 0.32 -14.67 10.09
N LEU A 257 -0.19 -14.36 11.28
CA LEU A 257 0.16 -13.15 12.00
C LEU A 257 1.55 -13.25 12.64
N ARG A 258 2.14 -12.12 13.03
CA ARG A 258 3.42 -12.02 13.74
C ARG A 258 3.22 -11.31 15.08
N ASP A 259 3.72 -11.94 16.13
CA ASP A 259 3.68 -11.44 17.51
C ASP A 259 5.08 -11.49 18.16
N PRO A 260 5.71 -10.38 18.54
CA PRO A 260 5.19 -9.02 18.41
C PRO A 260 5.06 -8.59 16.95
N ILE A 261 4.20 -7.59 16.72
CA ILE A 261 4.08 -6.94 15.42
C ILE A 261 5.47 -6.38 15.05
N PRO A 262 6.08 -6.84 13.93
CA PRO A 262 7.47 -6.51 13.64
C PRO A 262 7.66 -5.07 13.16
N PHE A 263 6.59 -4.42 12.70
CA PHE A 263 6.63 -3.07 12.13
C PHE A 263 5.42 -2.25 12.58
N ASP A 264 5.65 -1.01 12.98
CA ASP A 264 4.64 -0.05 13.42
C ASP A 264 3.75 0.47 12.28
N ASP A 265 4.17 0.28 11.02
CA ASP A 265 3.46 0.71 9.83
C ASP A 265 2.56 -0.37 9.22
N ILE A 266 2.34 -1.49 9.94
CA ILE A 266 1.48 -2.59 9.51
C ILE A 266 0.34 -2.80 10.51
N LEU A 267 -0.87 -2.76 9.99
CA LEU A 267 -2.06 -3.22 10.70
C LEU A 267 -2.25 -4.72 10.44
N GLN A 268 -2.42 -5.49 11.52
CA GLN A 268 -2.71 -6.91 11.47
C GLN A 268 -4.12 -7.15 12.01
N GLU A 269 -4.94 -7.90 11.26
CA GLU A 269 -6.29 -8.30 11.66
C GLU A 269 -6.38 -9.82 11.71
N HIS A 270 -6.92 -10.35 12.81
CA HIS A 270 -7.13 -11.78 12.98
C HIS A 270 -8.36 -12.23 12.21
N LEU A 271 -8.20 -13.24 11.34
CA LEU A 271 -9.29 -13.81 10.55
C LEU A 271 -9.84 -15.10 11.16
N PHE A 272 -8.96 -16.01 11.58
CA PHE A 272 -9.28 -17.28 12.23
C PHE A 272 -8.01 -17.91 12.80
N ASP A 273 -8.19 -18.90 13.67
CA ASP A 273 -7.11 -19.76 14.15
C ASP A 273 -6.94 -20.98 13.24
N ASP A 274 -5.72 -21.22 12.77
CA ASP A 274 -5.37 -22.39 11.96
C ASP A 274 -4.76 -23.48 12.88
N PRO A 275 -5.51 -24.56 13.18
CA PRO A 275 -5.02 -25.58 14.11
C PRO A 275 -3.86 -26.37 13.50
N LEU A 276 -2.76 -26.44 14.25
CA LEU A 276 -1.57 -27.17 13.82
C LEU A 276 -1.73 -28.68 14.07
N ALA A 277 -1.30 -29.48 13.09
CA ALA A 277 -1.28 -30.94 13.17
C ALA A 277 0.12 -31.50 12.93
N ILE A 278 0.46 -32.58 13.61
CA ILE A 278 1.65 -33.39 13.32
C ILE A 278 1.29 -34.37 12.23
N VAL A 279 2.02 -34.32 11.11
CA VAL A 279 1.81 -35.20 9.96
C VAL A 279 2.96 -36.19 9.86
N VAL A 280 2.62 -37.46 9.63
CA VAL A 280 3.59 -38.54 9.43
C VAL A 280 3.23 -39.32 8.15
N GLY A 281 4.20 -40.04 7.58
CA GLY A 281 3.95 -40.91 6.44
C GLY A 281 2.95 -42.02 6.76
N SER A 282 2.22 -42.52 5.76
CA SER A 282 1.18 -43.55 5.93
C SER A 282 1.68 -44.88 6.52
N ARG A 283 2.98 -45.14 6.47
CA ARG A 283 3.65 -46.31 7.07
C ARG A 283 4.41 -46.00 8.37
N HIS A 284 4.21 -44.82 8.96
CA HIS A 284 4.94 -44.42 10.14
C HIS A 284 4.54 -45.27 11.38
N PRO A 285 5.47 -45.62 12.29
CA PRO A 285 5.16 -46.44 13.47
C PRO A 285 4.11 -45.88 14.45
N LEU A 286 3.73 -44.61 14.28
CA LEU A 286 2.69 -43.94 15.09
C LEU A 286 1.28 -44.05 14.47
N VAL A 287 1.16 -44.52 13.22
CA VAL A 287 -0.15 -44.70 12.57
C VAL A 287 -0.96 -45.78 13.29
N GLY A 288 -2.25 -45.51 13.51
CA GLY A 288 -3.20 -46.46 14.11
C GLY A 288 -3.08 -46.65 15.63
N ARG A 289 -2.21 -45.90 16.32
CA ARG A 289 -1.95 -46.04 17.76
C ARG A 289 -2.63 -44.97 18.64
N GLY A 290 -3.60 -44.24 18.10
CA GLY A 290 -4.24 -43.10 18.78
C GLY A 290 -3.32 -41.87 18.83
N ALA A 291 -3.67 -40.89 19.68
CA ALA A 291 -2.87 -39.67 19.83
C ALA A 291 -1.51 -39.99 20.47
N PRO A 292 -0.38 -39.69 19.80
CA PRO A 292 0.94 -40.03 20.32
C PRO A 292 1.27 -39.20 21.56
N THR A 293 1.96 -39.81 22.52
CA THR A 293 2.51 -39.07 23.65
C THR A 293 3.68 -38.19 23.20
N LEU A 294 3.89 -37.09 23.92
CA LEU A 294 5.05 -36.21 23.77
C LEU A 294 6.39 -36.99 23.75
N ALA A 295 6.56 -37.94 24.66
CA ALA A 295 7.76 -38.79 24.71
C ALA A 295 7.92 -39.72 23.49
N ALA A 296 6.82 -40.17 22.88
CA ALA A 296 6.87 -40.97 21.67
C ALA A 296 7.33 -40.14 20.47
N LEU A 297 6.92 -38.88 20.39
CA LEU A 297 7.30 -37.95 19.32
C LEU A 297 8.80 -37.57 19.36
N ALA A 298 9.38 -37.44 20.55
CA ALA A 298 10.79 -37.08 20.72
C ALA A 298 11.79 -38.11 20.14
N ARG A 299 11.34 -39.36 19.90
CA ARG A 299 12.17 -40.47 19.40
C ARG A 299 12.38 -40.46 17.88
N PHE A 300 11.69 -39.60 17.15
CA PHE A 300 11.73 -39.56 15.69
C PHE A 300 12.40 -38.28 15.17
N PRO A 301 13.01 -38.33 13.97
CA PRO A 301 13.51 -37.12 13.31
C PRO A 301 12.34 -36.21 12.90
N TRP A 302 12.58 -34.90 12.94
CA TRP A 302 11.60 -33.90 12.58
C TRP A 302 11.96 -33.16 11.29
N ILE A 303 10.96 -32.89 10.47
CA ILE A 303 11.02 -31.85 9.44
C ILE A 303 10.42 -30.60 10.07
N VAL A 304 11.18 -29.52 10.15
CA VAL A 304 10.81 -28.32 10.90
C VAL A 304 10.74 -27.09 10.00
N PRO A 305 9.88 -26.12 10.34
CA PRO A 305 9.85 -24.85 9.63
C PRO A 305 11.15 -24.05 9.80
N ARG A 306 11.40 -23.14 8.86
CA ARG A 306 12.48 -22.16 8.97
C ARG A 306 12.35 -21.31 10.23
N ARG A 307 13.51 -20.90 10.76
CA ARG A 307 13.67 -20.19 12.05
C ARG A 307 12.85 -18.91 12.20
N ASP A 308 12.61 -18.22 11.09
CA ASP A 308 11.91 -16.93 11.00
C ASP A 308 10.38 -17.08 10.88
N SER A 309 9.84 -18.30 10.81
CA SER A 309 8.40 -18.53 10.70
C SER A 309 7.69 -18.60 12.07
N PRO A 310 6.40 -18.22 12.17
CA PRO A 310 5.61 -18.43 13.39
C PRO A 310 5.50 -19.91 13.75
N LEU A 311 5.38 -20.77 12.74
CA LEU A 311 5.26 -22.21 12.95
C LEU A 311 6.48 -22.78 13.68
N ARG A 312 7.66 -22.19 13.47
CA ARG A 312 8.86 -22.54 14.24
C ARG A 312 8.68 -22.28 15.72
N ARG A 313 8.11 -21.14 16.13
CA ARG A 313 7.91 -20.84 17.56
C ARG A 313 6.99 -21.84 18.23
N HIS A 314 5.94 -22.27 17.54
CA HIS A 314 5.07 -23.35 18.03
C HIS A 314 5.82 -24.68 18.16
N PHE A 315 6.70 -24.99 17.20
CA PHE A 315 7.55 -26.17 17.29
C PHE A 315 8.55 -26.09 18.45
N ASP A 316 9.26 -24.98 18.61
CA ASP A 316 10.24 -24.81 19.69
C ASP A 316 9.55 -24.89 21.07
N ALA A 317 8.37 -24.26 21.22
CA ALA A 317 7.56 -24.37 22.44
C ALA A 317 7.04 -25.82 22.69
N LEU A 318 6.74 -26.57 21.63
CA LEU A 318 6.42 -27.99 21.74
C LEU A 318 7.62 -28.76 22.29
N ILE A 319 8.82 -28.58 21.72
CA ILE A 319 10.05 -29.24 22.16
C ILE A 319 10.43 -28.86 23.59
N GLU A 320 10.30 -27.59 23.99
CA GLU A 320 10.52 -27.17 25.38
C GLU A 320 9.60 -27.92 26.34
N ARG A 321 8.32 -28.08 25.97
CA ARG A 321 7.35 -28.89 26.74
C ARG A 321 7.66 -30.38 26.74
N LEU A 322 8.36 -30.90 25.71
CA LEU A 322 8.81 -32.31 25.70
C LEU A 322 9.88 -32.57 26.76
N GLY A 323 10.64 -31.55 27.18
CA GLY A 323 11.80 -31.71 28.05
C GLY A 323 12.90 -32.60 27.45
N ALA A 324 12.82 -32.91 26.15
CA ALA A 324 13.68 -33.82 25.44
C ALA A 324 14.03 -33.23 24.07
N GLN A 325 15.32 -33.13 23.79
CA GLN A 325 15.79 -32.73 22.47
C GLN A 325 15.54 -33.89 21.48
N PRO A 326 15.12 -33.60 20.23
CA PRO A 326 15.04 -34.61 19.19
C PRO A 326 16.36 -35.37 19.08
N THR A 327 16.30 -36.69 18.92
CA THR A 327 17.50 -37.55 18.90
C THR A 327 18.38 -37.29 17.66
N LEU A 328 17.82 -36.68 16.63
CA LEU A 328 18.49 -36.32 15.38
C LEU A 328 18.28 -34.84 15.08
N ALA A 329 19.27 -34.23 14.43
CA ALA A 329 19.15 -32.87 13.94
C ALA A 329 17.94 -32.76 13.00
N PRO A 330 17.03 -31.79 13.22
CA PRO A 330 15.86 -31.65 12.37
C PRO A 330 16.23 -31.15 10.97
N ILE A 331 15.47 -31.60 9.98
CA ILE A 331 15.58 -31.12 8.60
C ILE A 331 14.76 -29.82 8.50
N GLU A 332 15.40 -28.69 8.19
CA GLU A 332 14.68 -27.43 7.99
C GLU A 332 14.08 -27.38 6.56
N CYS A 333 12.78 -27.07 6.46
CA CYS A 333 12.03 -26.97 5.19
C CYS A 333 11.20 -25.67 5.15
N ASN A 334 10.96 -25.16 3.94
CA ASN A 334 10.20 -23.92 3.69
C ASN A 334 8.89 -24.20 2.96
#